data_AF-A0A640Y9A4-F1
#
_entry.id   AF-A0A640Y9A4-F1
#
_cell.length_a   1.000
_cell.length_b   1.000
_cell.length_c   1.000
_cell.angle_alpha   90.00
_cell.angle_beta   90.00
_cell.angle_gamma   90.00
#
_symmetry.space_group_name_H-M   'P 1'
#
loop_
_entity.id
_entity.type
_entity.pdbx_description
1 polymer ?
#
loop_
_entity_poly.entity_id
_entity_poly.type
_entity_poly.pdbx_seq_one_letter_code
_entity_poly.pdbx_strand_id
1 'polypeptide(L)'
;MPRFQVLLTGDGLDLVRSKLHEANIPTMGPTFAPIYADPEGDRIGHEMLAVLDADTPGDAEERIRATLPPGVCRIRSTTPWEAPALALHPPHG
;
A
#
# COMPACT_ATOMS: atom_id res chain seq x y z
N MET A 1 9.43 10.84 10.51
CA MET A 1 8.17 10.16 10.87
C MET A 1 8.31 8.70 10.43
N PRO A 2 7.66 7.74 11.09
CA PRO A 2 7.67 6.36 10.60
C PRO A 2 6.95 6.31 9.24
N ARG A 3 7.44 5.46 8.35
CA ARG A 3 6.76 5.18 7.08
C ARG A 3 5.92 3.93 7.22
N PHE A 4 4.79 3.93 6.55
CA PHE A 4 3.87 2.80 6.48
C PHE A 4 3.60 2.48 5.02
N GLN A 5 3.43 1.18 4.75
CA GLN A 5 2.87 0.70 3.49
C GLN A 5 1.43 0.25 3.71
N VAL A 6 0.56 0.71 2.82
CA VAL A 6 -0.86 0.37 2.80
C VAL A 6 -1.12 -0.45 1.55
N LEU A 7 -1.58 -1.69 1.74
CA LEU A 7 -1.95 -2.61 0.67
C LEU A 7 -3.35 -2.30 0.16
N LEU A 8 -3.43 -1.98 -1.14
CA LEU A 8 -4.63 -1.60 -1.85
C LEU A 8 -4.94 -2.66 -2.91
N THR A 9 -6.19 -3.10 -2.97
CA THR A 9 -6.69 -4.04 -3.96
C THR A 9 -7.95 -3.53 -4.63
N GLY A 10 -8.13 -3.85 -5.91
CA GLY A 10 -9.32 -3.50 -6.66
C GLY A 10 -9.09 -3.29 -8.15
N ASP A 11 -10.17 -3.10 -8.89
CA ASP A 11 -10.14 -2.83 -10.33
C ASP A 11 -9.76 -1.36 -10.63
N GLY A 12 -10.10 -0.44 -9.72
CA GLY A 12 -9.85 0.99 -9.84
C GLY A 12 -8.43 1.46 -9.49
N LEU A 13 -7.43 0.57 -9.45
CA LEU A 13 -6.09 0.90 -8.97
C LEU A 13 -5.35 1.95 -9.82
N ASP A 14 -5.69 2.10 -11.10
CA ASP A 14 -5.12 3.15 -11.96
C ASP A 14 -5.57 4.56 -11.54
N LEU A 15 -6.86 4.71 -11.21
CA LEU A 15 -7.42 5.93 -10.64
C LEU A 15 -6.82 6.22 -9.26
N VAL A 16 -6.68 5.19 -8.43
CA VAL A 16 -6.05 5.28 -7.10
C VAL A 16 -4.63 5.77 -7.22
N ARG A 17 -3.82 5.18 -8.12
CA ARG A 17 -2.44 5.61 -8.38
C ARG A 17 -2.38 7.07 -8.77
N SER A 18 -3.27 7.51 -9.66
CA SER A 18 -3.34 8.90 -10.11
C SER A 18 -3.63 9.84 -8.93
N LYS A 19 -4.61 9.50 -8.09
CA LYS A 19 -4.98 10.30 -6.91
C LYS A 19 -3.89 10.36 -5.85
N LEU A 20 -3.24 9.23 -5.59
CA LEU A 20 -2.12 9.17 -4.65
C LEU A 20 -0.92 9.96 -5.18
N HIS A 21 -0.66 9.92 -6.48
CA HIS A 21 0.39 10.72 -7.11
C HIS A 21 0.09 12.23 -7.02
N GLU A 22 -1.16 12.66 -7.25
CA GLU A 22 -1.60 14.04 -7.00
C GLU A 22 -1.36 14.47 -5.53
N ALA A 23 -1.55 13.55 -4.59
CA ALA A 23 -1.29 13.77 -3.17
C ALA A 23 0.19 13.59 -2.75
N ASN A 24 1.11 13.41 -3.70
CA ASN A 24 2.54 13.13 -3.45
C ASN A 24 2.79 11.89 -2.57
N ILE A 25 1.88 10.91 -2.63
CA ILE A 25 2.02 9.62 -1.95
C ILE A 25 2.66 8.62 -2.94
N PRO A 26 3.90 8.19 -2.72
CA PRO A 26 4.54 7.22 -3.59
C PRO A 26 3.83 5.87 -3.53
N THR A 27 3.67 5.24 -4.69
CA THR A 27 3.05 3.92 -4.84
C THR A 27 4.02 2.94 -5.49
N MET A 28 3.99 1.69 -5.06
CA MET A 28 4.68 0.56 -5.68
C MET A 28 3.66 -0.40 -6.29
N GLY A 29 3.83 -0.71 -7.57
CA GLY A 29 2.84 -1.46 -8.37
C GLY A 29 2.15 -0.59 -9.44
N PRO A 30 1.06 -1.08 -10.05
CA PRO A 30 0.37 -2.31 -9.72
C PRO A 30 1.18 -3.55 -10.11
N THR A 31 1.32 -4.49 -9.18
CA THR A 31 1.84 -5.82 -9.49
C THR A 31 0.65 -6.72 -9.76
N PHE A 32 0.75 -7.63 -10.73
CA PHE A 32 -0.21 -8.71 -10.86
C PHE A 32 -0.04 -9.62 -9.66
N ALA A 33 -0.96 -9.51 -8.70
CA ALA A 33 -1.14 -10.55 -7.70
C ALA A 33 -1.44 -11.85 -8.44
N PRO A 34 -0.82 -12.98 -8.09
CA PRO A 34 -1.40 -14.26 -8.49
C PRO A 34 -2.83 -14.25 -7.97
N ILE A 35 -3.81 -14.62 -8.81
CA ILE A 35 -5.22 -14.71 -8.45
C ILE A 35 -5.36 -15.86 -7.43
N TYR A 36 -4.88 -15.66 -6.21
CA TYR A 36 -5.29 -16.45 -5.09
C TYR A 36 -6.71 -15.98 -4.80
N ALA A 37 -7.67 -16.88 -5.01
CA ALA A 37 -8.99 -16.68 -4.47
C ALA A 37 -8.79 -16.42 -2.99
N ASP A 38 -8.98 -15.16 -2.60
CA ASP A 38 -9.11 -14.83 -1.19
C ASP A 38 -10.18 -15.75 -0.58
N PRO A 39 -10.14 -16.09 0.71
CA PRO A 39 -11.22 -16.87 1.33
C PRO A 39 -12.64 -16.31 1.07
N GLU A 40 -12.74 -15.04 0.66
CA GLU A 40 -13.98 -14.35 0.26
C GLU A 40 -14.40 -14.57 -1.23
N GLY A 41 -13.59 -15.25 -2.05
CA GLY A 41 -13.92 -15.57 -3.46
C GLY A 41 -13.83 -14.39 -4.44
N ASP A 42 -13.26 -13.26 -4.02
CA ASP A 42 -13.13 -12.05 -4.83
C ASP A 42 -11.92 -12.19 -5.77
N ARG A 43 -12.14 -11.98 -7.08
CA ARG A 43 -11.07 -12.01 -8.08
C ARG A 43 -10.26 -10.72 -7.96
N ILE A 44 -9.25 -10.73 -7.10
CA ILE A 44 -8.33 -9.60 -6.99
C ILE A 44 -7.40 -9.63 -8.20
N GLY A 45 -7.72 -8.84 -9.23
CA GLY A 45 -6.94 -8.78 -10.46
C GLY A 45 -5.62 -8.01 -10.31
N HIS A 46 -5.55 -7.06 -9.37
CA HIS A 46 -4.42 -6.16 -9.20
C HIS A 46 -4.23 -5.76 -7.73
N GLU A 47 -2.97 -5.67 -7.31
CA GLU A 47 -2.56 -5.15 -6.01
C GLU A 47 -1.57 -3.98 -6.15
N MET A 48 -1.62 -3.04 -5.22
CA MET A 48 -0.75 -1.88 -5.17
C MET A 48 -0.42 -1.54 -3.73
N LEU A 49 0.82 -1.12 -3.48
CA LEU A 49 1.25 -0.62 -2.18
C LEU A 49 1.36 0.90 -2.25
N ALA A 50 0.76 1.61 -1.31
CA ALA A 50 0.98 3.04 -1.10
C ALA A 50 1.90 3.24 0.10
N VAL A 51 2.98 4.00 -0.04
CA VAL A 51 3.93 4.27 1.03
C VAL A 51 3.78 5.72 1.46
N LEU A 52 3.57 5.95 2.74
CA LEU A 52 3.42 7.31 3.28
C LEU A 52 4.02 7.42 4.69
N ASP A 53 4.46 8.63 5.03
CA ASP A 53 4.84 9.00 6.38
C ASP A 53 3.56 9.29 7.21
N ALA A 54 3.42 8.62 8.35
CA ALA A 54 2.32 8.78 9.28
C ALA A 54 2.78 8.50 10.71
N ASP A 55 2.03 8.92 11.73
CA ASP A 55 2.38 8.63 13.14
C ASP A 55 1.98 7.22 13.57
N THR A 56 0.90 6.69 13.00
CA THR A 56 0.35 5.37 13.31
C THR A 56 -0.15 4.68 12.04
N PRO A 57 -0.31 3.34 12.04
CA PRO A 57 -0.92 2.63 10.91
C PRO A 57 -2.35 3.14 10.64
N GLY A 58 -3.12 3.48 11.68
CA GLY A 58 -4.47 4.02 11.52
C GLY A 58 -4.49 5.39 10.84
N ASP A 59 -3.52 6.25 11.14
CA ASP A 59 -3.37 7.56 10.48
C ASP A 59 -3.01 7.40 9.00
N ALA A 60 -2.13 6.44 8.68
CA ALA A 60 -1.81 6.10 7.30
C ALA A 60 -3.05 5.61 6.52
N GLU A 61 -3.87 4.74 7.11
CA GLU A 61 -5.12 4.30 6.50
C GLU A 61 -6.11 5.43 6.30
N GLU A 62 -6.31 6.27 7.32
CA GLU A 62 -7.23 7.40 7.26
C GLU A 62 -6.81 8.38 6.17
N ARG A 63 -5.52 8.67 6.04
CA ARG A 63 -4.98 9.57 5.02
C ARG A 63 -5.17 9.04 3.61
N ILE A 64 -5.01 7.73 3.41
CA ILE A 64 -5.33 7.08 2.14
C ILE A 64 -6.85 7.17 1.87
N ARG A 65 -7.70 6.88 2.85
CA ARG A 65 -9.17 6.99 2.72
C ARG A 65 -9.64 8.42 2.44
N ALA A 66 -8.97 9.43 3.00
CA ALA A 66 -9.29 10.83 2.78
C ALA A 66 -8.84 11.31 1.38
N THR A 67 -7.79 10.70 0.83
CA THR A 67 -7.27 11.01 -0.52
C THR A 67 -8.08 10.33 -1.62
N LEU A 68 -8.60 9.14 -1.33
CA LEU A 68 -9.26 8.29 -2.32
C LEU A 68 -10.78 8.41 -2.28
N PRO A 69 -11.45 8.41 -3.44
CA PRO A 69 -12.91 8.35 -3.48
C PRO A 69 -13.43 7.04 -2.85
N PRO A 70 -14.59 7.06 -2.17
CA PRO A 70 -15.14 5.88 -1.54
C PRO A 70 -15.47 4.79 -2.57
N GLY A 71 -15.05 3.55 -2.29
CA GLY A 71 -15.41 2.36 -3.09
C GLY A 71 -14.52 2.07 -4.30
N VAL A 72 -13.48 2.87 -4.58
CA VAL A 72 -12.59 2.63 -5.74
C VAL A 72 -11.51 1.56 -5.50
N CYS A 73 -11.18 1.31 -4.23
CA CYS A 73 -10.30 0.22 -3.80
C CYS A 73 -10.63 -0.22 -2.38
N ARG A 74 -10.15 -1.40 -2.01
CA ARG A 74 -10.15 -1.90 -0.64
C ARG A 74 -8.76 -1.77 -0.03
N ILE A 75 -8.68 -1.24 1.18
CA ILE A 75 -7.49 -1.31 2.02
C ILE A 75 -7.50 -2.68 2.69
N ARG A 76 -6.45 -3.48 2.44
CA ARG A 76 -6.33 -4.84 2.99
C ARG A 76 -5.53 -4.89 4.27
N SER A 77 -4.41 -4.17 4.30
CA SER A 77 -3.50 -4.18 5.44
C SER A 77 -2.62 -2.94 5.42
N THR A 78 -2.18 -2.53 6.61
CA THR A 78 -1.20 -1.48 6.79
C THR A 78 -0.09 -1.99 7.69
N THR A 79 1.13 -2.01 7.16
CA THR A 79 2.31 -2.46 7.92
C THR A 79 3.35 -1.36 7.91
N PRO A 80 4.21 -1.28 8.95
CA PRO A 80 5.36 -0.38 8.90
C PRO A 80 6.20 -0.69 7.66
N TRP A 81 6.61 0.36 6.96
CA TRP A 81 7.55 0.28 5.85
C TRP A 81 8.94 0.15 6.45
N GLU A 82 9.37 -1.09 6.67
CA GLU A 82 10.76 -1.39 6.90
C GLU A 82 11.45 -1.32 5.54
N ALA A 83 12.17 -0.23 5.27
CA ALA A 83 13.12 -0.23 4.16
C ALA A 83 13.98 -1.50 4.30
N PRO A 84 14.23 -2.28 3.23
CA PRO A 84 15.03 -3.49 3.34
C PRO A 84 16.30 -3.12 4.11
N ALA A 85 16.54 -3.80 5.23
CA ALA A 85 17.67 -3.55 6.12
C ALA A 85 18.98 -3.92 5.41
N LEU A 86 19.37 -3.15 4.41
CA LEU A 86 20.66 -3.23 3.74
C LEU A 86 21.63 -2.27 4.46
N ALA A 87 21.74 -2.42 5.77
CA ALA A 87 22.80 -1.85 6.59
C ALA A 87 22.74 -2.53 7.97
N LEU A 88 23.88 -2.99 8.47
CA LEU A 88 24.10 -3.60 9.80
C LEU A 88 24.07 -5.14 9.87
N HIS A 89 24.71 -5.82 8.92
CA HIS A 89 25.61 -6.91 9.33
C HIS A 89 27.04 -6.38 9.26
N PRO A 90 27.72 -6.04 10.37
CA PRO A 90 29.17 -6.05 10.35
C PRO A 90 29.62 -7.48 10.07
N PRO A 91 30.57 -7.73 9.14
CA PRO A 91 31.24 -9.02 9.10
C PRO A 91 31.95 -9.18 10.45
N HIS A 92 31.49 -10.13 11.26
CA HIS A 92 32.26 -10.59 12.42
C HIS A 92 33.61 -11.07 11.90
N GLY A 93 34.68 -10.44 12.40
CA GLY A 93 36.07 -10.88 12.20
C GLY A 93 36.42 -12.12 13.01
#